data_AF-A0A0U5D771-F1
#
_entry.id   AF-A0A0U5D771-F1
#
_cell.length_a   1.000
_cell.length_b   1.000
_cell.length_c   1.000
_cell.angle_alpha   90.00
_cell.angle_beta   90.00
_cell.angle_gamma   90.00
#
_symmetry.space_group_name_H-M   'P 1'
#
loop_
_entity.id
_entity.type
_entity.pdbx_description
1 polymer ?
#
loop_
_entity_poly.entity_id
_entity_poly.type
_entity_poly.pdbx_seq_one_letter_code
_entity_poly.pdbx_strand_id
1 'polypeptide(L)'
;MNHFGKKVTYKEWTFDSIKERDFFIRFIENSGKRFAVHKSFELLSKFSVGGYNMRGLTYAPDFVVYDADGRIEHVYDVKSGINQRAVDTAAKIRFKLFSLKTGLPVEVVVPRKHDFKMKLYGFATNRIQDPHARYDRHGNMKRKKNGEPMYDYYDVHKSVNYDIRDTIGW
;
A
#
# COMPACT_ATOMS: atom_id res chain seq x y z
N MET A 1 -7.30 -12.63 -21.16
CA MET A 1 -8.40 -11.75 -20.71
C MET A 1 -7.86 -10.84 -19.62
N ASN A 2 -7.72 -9.54 -19.89
CA ASN A 2 -7.29 -8.58 -18.88
C ASN A 2 -8.44 -8.35 -17.90
N HIS A 3 -8.29 -8.88 -16.69
CA HIS A 3 -9.24 -8.70 -15.59
C HIS A 3 -9.05 -7.30 -14.99
N PHE A 4 -9.30 -6.23 -15.77
CA PHE A 4 -9.32 -4.89 -15.21
C PHE A 4 -10.49 -4.82 -14.22
N GLY A 5 -10.22 -4.40 -12.99
CA GLY A 5 -11.25 -4.15 -12.00
C GLY A 5 -12.30 -3.22 -12.58
N LYS A 6 -13.58 -3.49 -12.28
CA LYS A 6 -14.66 -2.57 -12.66
C LYS A 6 -14.46 -1.28 -11.87
N LYS A 7 -14.21 -0.18 -12.57
CA LYS A 7 -14.17 1.16 -11.97
C LYS A 7 -15.48 1.46 -11.25
N VAL A 8 -15.40 2.16 -10.13
CA VAL A 8 -16.55 2.48 -9.28
C VAL A 8 -16.54 3.95 -8.93
N THR A 9 -17.63 4.64 -9.23
CA THR A 9 -17.82 6.04 -8.85
C THR A 9 -18.49 6.13 -7.49
N TYR A 10 -18.04 7.07 -6.65
CA TYR A 10 -18.69 7.43 -5.40
C TYR A 10 -18.41 8.89 -5.08
N LYS A 11 -19.50 9.67 -4.92
CA LYS A 11 -19.46 11.15 -4.90
C LYS A 11 -18.68 11.67 -6.12
N GLU A 12 -17.70 12.53 -5.93
CA GLU A 12 -16.85 13.10 -6.99
C GLU A 12 -15.68 12.20 -7.42
N TRP A 13 -15.44 11.07 -6.74
CA TRP A 13 -14.27 10.21 -6.97
C TRP A 13 -14.59 8.99 -7.83
N THR A 14 -13.62 8.57 -8.65
CA THR A 14 -13.67 7.31 -9.41
C THR A 14 -12.52 6.40 -8.97
N PHE A 15 -12.86 5.25 -8.41
CA PHE A 15 -11.94 4.25 -7.92
C PHE A 15 -11.70 3.15 -8.96
N ASP A 16 -10.50 2.57 -8.97
CA ASP A 16 -10.17 1.45 -9.87
C ASP A 16 -10.74 0.12 -9.37
N SER A 17 -11.22 0.08 -8.12
CA SER A 17 -11.87 -1.10 -7.55
C SER A 17 -12.89 -0.81 -6.45
N ILE A 18 -13.81 -1.77 -6.22
CA ILE A 18 -14.71 -1.75 -5.06
C ILE A 18 -13.93 -1.68 -3.73
N LYS A 19 -12.74 -2.31 -3.66
CA LYS A 19 -11.94 -2.32 -2.44
C LYS A 19 -11.34 -0.96 -2.11
N GLU A 20 -10.87 -0.22 -3.09
CA GLU A 20 -10.42 1.17 -2.91
C GLU A 20 -11.57 2.04 -2.40
N ARG A 21 -12.73 1.98 -3.05
CA ARG A 21 -13.93 2.70 -2.60
C ARG A 21 -14.29 2.34 -1.16
N ASP A 22 -14.33 1.05 -0.84
CA ASP A 22 -14.67 0.59 0.50
C ASP A 22 -13.64 1.03 1.55
N PHE A 23 -12.34 1.04 1.21
CA PHE A 23 -11.30 1.56 2.09
C PHE A 23 -11.49 3.07 2.31
N PHE A 24 -11.77 3.82 1.25
CA PHE A 24 -12.07 5.25 1.33
C PHE A 24 -13.23 5.56 2.28
N ILE A 25 -14.38 4.92 2.05
CA ILE A 25 -15.60 5.16 2.84
C ILE A 25 -15.39 4.78 4.30
N ARG A 26 -14.72 3.65 4.58
CA ARG A 26 -14.58 3.12 5.94
C ARG A 26 -13.52 3.84 6.76
N PHE A 27 -12.39 4.21 6.15
CA PHE A 27 -11.20 4.62 6.89
C PHE A 27 -10.67 6.00 6.54
N ILE A 28 -11.01 6.58 5.37
CA ILE A 28 -10.45 7.86 4.92
C ILE A 28 -11.45 9.00 5.05
N GLU A 29 -12.64 8.90 4.44
CA GLU A 29 -13.51 10.07 4.22
C GLU A 29 -13.94 10.76 5.55
N ASN A 30 -14.14 9.95 6.60
CA ASN A 30 -14.60 10.42 7.91
C ASN A 30 -13.49 10.32 8.98
N SER A 31 -12.22 10.21 8.56
CA SER A 31 -11.08 10.14 9.49
C SER A 31 -10.82 11.45 10.24
N GLY A 32 -11.36 12.58 9.76
CA GLY A 32 -11.02 13.92 10.23
C GLY A 32 -9.69 14.45 9.69
N LYS A 33 -8.95 13.65 8.88
CA LYS A 33 -7.68 14.06 8.27
C LYS A 33 -7.89 14.60 6.86
N ARG A 34 -7.00 15.50 6.43
CA ARG A 34 -6.95 15.95 5.04
C ARG A 34 -6.45 14.79 4.17
N PHE A 35 -7.02 14.62 2.98
CA PHE A 35 -6.63 13.55 2.06
C PHE A 35 -6.60 14.01 0.60
N ALA A 36 -5.95 13.21 -0.24
CA ALA A 36 -6.06 13.29 -1.69
C ALA A 36 -6.24 11.88 -2.26
N VAL A 37 -7.15 11.73 -3.23
CA VAL A 37 -7.38 10.50 -3.98
C VAL A 37 -6.57 10.56 -5.26
N HIS A 38 -5.80 9.50 -5.57
CA HIS A 38 -5.01 9.37 -6.81
C HIS A 38 -4.07 10.55 -7.12
N LYS A 39 -3.50 11.19 -6.09
CA LYS A 39 -2.53 12.28 -6.29
C LYS A 39 -1.28 11.75 -6.98
N SER A 40 -0.97 12.28 -8.17
CA SER A 40 0.22 11.89 -8.93
C SER A 40 1.49 12.56 -8.38
N PHE A 41 2.54 11.77 -8.21
CA PHE A 41 3.89 12.22 -7.84
C PHE A 41 4.86 11.90 -8.97
N GLU A 42 5.69 12.86 -9.35
CA GLU A 42 6.84 12.57 -10.22
C GLU A 42 7.91 11.83 -9.41
N LEU A 43 8.28 10.63 -9.85
CA LEU A 43 9.36 9.83 -9.25
C LEU A 43 10.69 10.08 -9.96
N LEU A 44 10.66 10.14 -11.28
CA LEU A 44 11.82 10.40 -12.14
C LEU A 44 11.42 11.40 -13.21
N SER A 45 12.13 12.52 -13.29
CA SER A 45 11.92 13.50 -14.33
C SER A 45 12.36 12.95 -15.69
N LYS A 46 11.85 13.49 -16.79
CA LYS A 46 12.33 13.20 -18.14
C LYS A 46 13.83 13.50 -18.23
N PHE A 47 14.61 12.61 -18.83
CA PHE A 47 16.07 12.77 -18.97
C PHE A 47 16.56 12.32 -20.35
N SER A 48 17.69 12.86 -20.80
CA SER A 48 18.27 12.52 -22.10
C SER A 48 19.13 11.27 -22.03
N VAL A 49 19.05 10.43 -23.06
CA VAL A 49 19.90 9.25 -23.27
C VAL A 49 20.35 9.27 -24.73
N GLY A 50 21.62 9.59 -24.97
CA GLY A 50 22.11 9.89 -26.31
C GLY A 50 21.39 11.09 -26.92
N GLY A 51 20.97 10.98 -28.18
CA GLY A 51 20.22 12.03 -28.90
C GLY A 51 18.72 12.06 -28.62
N TYR A 52 18.20 11.22 -27.71
CA TYR A 52 16.78 11.09 -27.42
C TYR A 52 16.45 11.39 -25.97
N ASN A 53 15.16 11.58 -25.68
CA ASN A 53 14.68 11.74 -24.33
C ASN A 53 13.92 10.51 -23.84
N MET A 54 14.31 9.98 -22.70
CA MET A 54 13.57 8.97 -21.96
C MET A 54 12.42 9.63 -21.20
N ARG A 55 11.23 9.03 -21.26
CA ARG A 55 10.06 9.52 -20.49
C ARG A 55 10.33 9.39 -18.99
N GLY A 56 9.88 10.38 -18.23
CA GLY A 56 9.84 10.30 -16.77
C GLY A 56 8.89 9.23 -16.26
N LEU A 57 8.92 9.01 -14.96
CA LEU A 57 8.07 8.05 -14.26
C LEU A 57 7.26 8.78 -13.19
N THR A 58 5.95 8.59 -13.21
CA THR A 58 5.05 9.06 -12.15
C THR A 58 4.46 7.89 -11.37
N TYR A 59 3.97 8.18 -10.18
CA TYR A 59 3.24 7.23 -9.36
C TYR A 59 2.08 7.95 -8.67
N ALA A 60 0.88 7.39 -8.81
CA ALA A 60 -0.30 7.82 -8.09
C ALA A 60 -0.71 6.70 -7.12
N PRO A 61 -0.46 6.84 -5.80
CA PRO A 61 -1.06 5.97 -4.80
C PRO A 61 -2.58 6.12 -4.80
N ASP A 62 -3.29 5.16 -4.22
CA ASP A 62 -4.76 5.24 -4.11
C ASP A 62 -5.17 6.42 -3.21
N PHE A 63 -4.48 6.57 -2.08
CA PHE A 63 -4.74 7.66 -1.13
C PHE A 63 -3.46 8.25 -0.56
N VAL A 64 -3.49 9.55 -0.31
CA VAL A 64 -2.52 10.28 0.51
C VAL A 64 -3.28 10.93 1.64
N VAL A 65 -2.83 10.71 2.88
CA VAL A 65 -3.37 11.36 4.08
C VAL A 65 -2.32 12.30 4.64
N TYR A 66 -2.75 13.48 5.06
CA TYR A 66 -1.88 14.53 5.58
C TYR A 66 -2.12 14.77 7.06
N ASP A 67 -1.05 15.15 7.76
CA ASP A 67 -1.11 15.64 9.13
C ASP A 67 -1.71 17.06 9.20
N ALA A 68 -1.81 17.59 10.42
CA ALA A 68 -2.33 18.94 10.67
C ALA A 68 -1.48 20.05 10.00
N ASP A 69 -0.18 19.82 9.86
CA ASP A 69 0.76 20.75 9.22
C ASP A 69 0.75 20.65 7.69
N GLY A 70 -0.02 19.70 7.12
CA GLY A 70 -0.12 19.46 5.69
C GLY A 70 1.04 18.64 5.11
N ARG A 71 1.87 18.01 5.94
CA ARG A 71 2.87 17.03 5.50
C ARG A 71 2.20 15.69 5.26
N ILE A 72 2.81 14.87 4.41
CA ILE A 72 2.31 13.53 4.13
C ILE A 72 2.54 12.67 5.38
N GLU A 73 1.46 12.10 5.90
CA GLU A 73 1.48 11.21 7.06
C GLU A 73 1.34 9.76 6.61
N HIS A 74 0.41 9.48 5.69
CA HIS A 74 0.21 8.15 5.12
C HIS A 74 0.12 8.17 3.60
N VAL A 75 0.61 7.09 2.99
CA VAL A 75 0.52 6.84 1.54
C VAL A 75 0.02 5.43 1.33
N TYR A 76 -1.24 5.30 0.93
CA TYR A 76 -1.92 4.00 0.83
C TYR A 76 -2.02 3.50 -0.60
N ASP A 77 -1.75 2.20 -0.76
CA ASP A 77 -1.97 1.44 -1.99
C ASP A 77 -2.81 0.19 -1.65
N VAL A 78 -4.05 0.17 -2.12
CA VAL A 78 -5.06 -0.83 -1.78
C VAL A 78 -4.87 -2.08 -2.63
N LYS A 79 -4.94 -3.24 -1.97
CA LYS A 79 -4.81 -4.55 -2.61
C LYS A 79 -5.88 -5.52 -2.15
N SER A 80 -6.10 -6.54 -2.98
CA SER A 80 -7.08 -7.58 -2.69
C SER A 80 -6.59 -8.59 -1.66
N GLY A 81 -5.27 -8.72 -1.47
CA GLY A 81 -4.63 -9.61 -0.51
C GLY A 81 -3.18 -9.24 -0.25
N ILE A 82 -2.61 -9.79 0.83
CA ILE A 82 -1.29 -9.41 1.36
C ILE A 82 -0.13 -10.25 0.81
N ASN A 83 -0.45 -11.29 0.05
CA ASN A 83 0.53 -12.19 -0.54
C ASN A 83 1.46 -11.40 -1.48
N GLN A 84 2.78 -11.59 -1.39
CA GLN A 84 3.75 -10.90 -2.25
C GLN A 84 3.47 -11.03 -3.75
N ARG A 85 2.80 -12.11 -4.18
CA ARG A 85 2.37 -12.33 -5.58
C ARG A 85 1.19 -11.45 -6.00
N ALA A 86 0.46 -10.88 -5.05
CA ALA A 86 -0.64 -9.96 -5.30
C ALA A 86 -0.15 -8.52 -5.54
N VAL A 87 1.13 -8.22 -5.29
CA VAL A 87 1.74 -6.93 -5.59
C VAL A 87 2.75 -7.11 -6.73
N ASP A 88 2.44 -6.50 -7.86
CA ASP A 88 3.25 -6.55 -9.06
C ASP A 88 4.67 -6.00 -8.84
N THR A 89 5.65 -6.56 -9.56
CA THR A 89 7.06 -6.16 -9.45
C THR A 89 7.26 -4.68 -9.85
N ALA A 90 6.54 -4.19 -10.87
CA ALA A 90 6.64 -2.78 -11.25
C ALA A 90 6.05 -1.84 -10.18
N ALA A 91 5.00 -2.27 -9.47
CA ALA A 91 4.48 -1.51 -8.33
C ALA A 91 5.51 -1.42 -7.20
N LYS A 92 6.20 -2.52 -6.87
CA LYS A 92 7.26 -2.51 -5.86
C LYS A 92 8.42 -1.57 -6.20
N ILE A 93 8.79 -1.48 -7.49
CA ILE A 93 9.81 -0.53 -7.94
C ILE A 93 9.33 0.91 -7.72
N ARG A 94 8.07 1.22 -8.05
CA ARG A 94 7.48 2.55 -7.79
C ARG A 94 7.45 2.88 -6.30
N PHE A 95 7.08 1.93 -5.44
CA PHE A 95 7.10 2.13 -3.99
C PHE A 95 8.52 2.46 -3.51
N LYS A 96 9.52 1.69 -3.95
CA LYS A 96 10.92 1.93 -3.58
C LYS A 96 11.42 3.30 -4.03
N LEU A 97 11.11 3.72 -5.26
CA LEU A 97 11.47 5.03 -5.78
C LEU A 97 10.75 6.17 -5.07
N PHE A 98 9.47 5.98 -4.74
CA PHE A 98 8.71 6.93 -3.92
C PHE A 98 9.33 7.09 -2.54
N SER A 99 9.66 5.99 -1.87
CA SER A 99 10.30 6.02 -0.55
C SER A 99 11.69 6.63 -0.58
N LEU A 100 12.48 6.35 -1.62
CA LEU A 100 13.78 6.99 -1.81
C LEU A 100 13.65 8.51 -1.95
N LYS A 101 12.63 8.98 -2.68
CA LYS A 101 12.43 10.42 -2.95
C LYS A 101 11.83 11.18 -1.78
N THR A 102 10.94 10.56 -1.01
CA THR A 102 10.14 11.23 0.04
C THR A 102 10.58 10.90 1.45
N GLY A 103 11.37 9.83 1.64
CA GLY A 103 11.65 9.24 2.94
C GLY A 103 10.49 8.41 3.51
N LEU A 104 9.31 8.37 2.87
CA LEU A 104 8.12 7.69 3.41
C LEU A 104 7.85 6.35 2.72
N PRO A 105 7.54 5.28 3.47
CA PRO A 105 7.11 4.02 2.88
C PRO A 105 5.73 4.16 2.21
N VAL A 106 5.46 3.30 1.22
CA VAL A 106 4.09 3.10 0.73
C VAL A 106 3.46 1.95 1.52
N GLU A 107 2.31 2.23 2.11
CA GLU A 107 1.56 1.33 2.97
C GLU A 107 0.57 0.52 2.13
N VAL A 108 0.89 -0.75 1.90
CA VAL A 108 -0.01 -1.62 1.14
C VAL A 108 -1.09 -2.16 2.06
N VAL A 109 -2.34 -1.78 1.79
CA VAL A 109 -3.47 -2.08 2.67
C VAL A 109 -4.44 -3.07 2.05
N VAL A 110 -4.94 -3.98 2.89
CA VAL A 110 -5.98 -4.95 2.51
C VAL A 110 -7.20 -4.70 3.39
N PRO A 111 -8.24 -3.99 2.88
CA PRO A 111 -9.43 -3.69 3.65
C PRO A 111 -10.20 -4.95 4.03
N ARG A 112 -10.72 -4.95 5.25
CA ARG A 112 -11.70 -5.91 5.78
C ARG A 112 -12.89 -5.14 6.34
N LYS A 113 -13.82 -5.87 6.96
CA LYS A 113 -15.09 -5.28 7.42
C LYS A 113 -14.89 -4.19 8.49
N HIS A 114 -13.96 -4.40 9.42
CA HIS A 114 -13.77 -3.57 10.63
C HIS A 114 -12.33 -3.12 10.87
N ASP A 115 -11.40 -3.62 10.08
CA ASP A 115 -9.97 -3.33 10.17
C ASP A 115 -9.36 -3.42 8.76
N PHE A 116 -8.07 -3.15 8.68
CA PHE A 116 -7.29 -3.47 7.50
C PHE A 116 -5.92 -4.01 7.92
N LYS A 117 -5.36 -4.83 7.05
CA LYS A 117 -3.99 -5.31 7.16
C LYS A 117 -3.11 -4.29 6.46
N MET A 118 -2.02 -3.86 7.07
CA MET A 118 -1.03 -2.96 6.48
C MET A 118 0.30 -3.71 6.32
N LYS A 119 0.88 -3.66 5.13
CA LYS A 119 2.17 -4.27 4.83
C LYS A 119 3.10 -3.30 4.15
N LEU A 120 4.33 -3.29 4.62
CA LEU A 120 5.44 -2.62 3.97
C LEU A 120 6.23 -3.60 3.10
N TYR A 121 6.64 -3.13 1.92
CA TYR A 121 7.49 -3.90 1.00
C TYR A 121 8.80 -3.14 0.73
N GLY A 122 9.82 -3.86 0.27
CA GLY A 122 11.10 -3.26 -0.15
C GLY A 122 12.16 -3.15 0.94
N PHE A 123 11.84 -3.54 2.18
CA PHE A 123 12.79 -3.64 3.28
C PHE A 123 13.61 -4.94 3.20
N ALA A 124 14.86 -4.90 3.70
CA ALA A 124 15.75 -6.06 3.72
C ALA A 124 15.28 -7.18 4.68
N THR A 125 14.44 -6.83 5.66
CA THR A 125 13.81 -7.76 6.59
C THR A 125 12.30 -7.49 6.66
N ASN A 126 11.51 -8.54 6.81
CA ASN A 126 10.07 -8.43 7.05
C ASN A 126 9.74 -8.38 8.55
N ARG A 127 10.74 -8.50 9.44
CA ARG A 127 10.56 -8.50 10.91
C ARG A 127 10.34 -7.11 11.51
N ILE A 128 10.07 -6.12 10.67
CA ILE A 128 9.58 -4.80 11.08
C ILE A 128 8.07 -4.79 11.35
N GLN A 129 7.37 -5.88 11.04
CA GLN A 129 5.93 -6.02 11.24
C GLN A 129 5.59 -7.29 12.00
N ASP A 130 4.38 -7.35 12.53
CA ASP A 130 3.94 -8.47 13.37
C ASP A 130 3.84 -9.80 12.60
N PRO A 131 4.30 -10.92 13.19
CA PRO A 131 4.20 -12.24 12.57
C PRO A 131 2.81 -12.87 12.79
N HIS A 132 2.19 -13.28 11.70
CA HIS A 132 0.92 -14.00 11.69
C HIS A 132 1.07 -15.37 11.04
N ALA A 133 0.75 -16.44 11.76
CA ALA A 133 0.82 -17.79 11.22
C ALA A 133 -0.11 -17.97 10.01
N ARG A 134 0.39 -18.65 8.98
CA ARG A 134 -0.39 -18.98 7.79
C ARG A 134 -1.20 -20.25 8.05
N TYR A 135 -2.47 -20.20 7.66
CA TYR A 135 -3.36 -21.36 7.69
C TYR A 135 -3.82 -21.72 6.28
N ASP A 136 -4.10 -23.00 6.05
CA ASP A 136 -4.78 -23.45 4.85
C ASP A 136 -6.30 -23.22 4.95
N ARG A 137 -7.04 -23.61 3.91
CA ARG A 137 -8.50 -23.46 3.87
C ARG A 137 -9.25 -24.35 4.87
N HIS A 138 -8.56 -25.33 5.47
CA HIS A 138 -9.10 -26.26 6.46
C HIS A 138 -8.69 -25.87 7.89
N GLY A 139 -7.99 -24.75 8.06
CA GLY A 139 -7.53 -24.28 9.37
C GLY A 139 -6.23 -24.94 9.84
N ASN A 140 -5.54 -25.72 9.00
CA ASN A 140 -4.25 -26.30 9.37
C ASN A 140 -3.13 -25.28 9.16
N MET A 141 -2.23 -25.18 10.13
CA MET A 141 -1.06 -24.31 10.03
C MET A 141 -0.13 -24.78 8.90
N LYS A 142 0.18 -23.86 7.98
CA LYS A 142 1.12 -24.12 6.89
C LYS A 142 2.54 -24.17 7.43
N ARG A 143 3.28 -25.17 6.96
CA ARG A 143 4.68 -25.38 7.30
C ARG A 143 5.55 -25.32 6.06
N LYS A 144 6.80 -24.89 6.25
CA LYS A 144 7.86 -24.99 5.25
C LYS A 144 8.25 -26.47 5.05
N LYS A 145 9.07 -26.76 4.04
CA LYS A 145 9.58 -28.12 3.79
C LYS A 145 10.34 -28.72 4.99
N ASN A 146 10.97 -27.88 5.81
CA ASN A 146 11.69 -28.28 7.03
C ASN A 146 10.79 -28.38 8.28
N GLY A 147 9.47 -28.30 8.14
CA GLY A 147 8.52 -28.43 9.25
C GLY A 147 8.26 -27.15 10.05
N GLU A 148 9.02 -26.09 9.84
CA GLU A 148 8.82 -24.80 10.52
C GLU A 148 7.50 -24.12 10.11
N PRO A 149 6.79 -23.44 11.02
CA PRO A 149 5.62 -22.64 10.69
C PRO A 149 5.94 -21.55 9.64
N MET A 150 5.01 -21.34 8.71
CA MET A 150 5.06 -20.21 7.79
C MET A 150 4.33 -19.02 8.39
N TYR A 151 4.96 -17.85 8.33
CA TYR A 151 4.38 -16.59 8.80
C TYR A 151 4.20 -15.59 7.65
N ASP A 152 3.14 -14.80 7.75
CA ASP A 152 2.97 -13.52 7.07
C ASP A 152 3.28 -12.39 8.04
N TYR A 153 4.01 -11.39 7.57
CA TYR A 153 4.35 -10.21 8.36
C TYR A 153 3.52 -9.03 7.88
N TYR A 154 2.71 -8.46 8.75
CA TYR A 154 1.86 -7.28 8.51
C TYR A 154 1.30 -6.78 9.84
N ASP A 155 0.89 -5.52 9.88
CA ASP A 155 0.22 -4.94 11.04
C ASP A 155 -1.29 -4.84 10.79
N VAL A 156 -2.09 -4.70 11.85
CA VAL A 156 -3.56 -4.58 11.73
C VAL A 156 -4.02 -3.31 12.40
N HIS A 157 -4.69 -2.44 11.63
CA HIS A 157 -5.20 -1.17 12.12
C HIS A 157 -6.70 -1.07 11.94
N LYS A 158 -7.37 -0.37 12.86
CA LYS A 158 -8.82 -0.10 12.83
C LYS A 158 -9.15 1.30 12.29
N SER A 159 -8.15 2.16 12.17
CA SER A 159 -8.26 3.52 11.68
C SER A 159 -6.93 3.98 11.10
N VAL A 160 -6.90 5.15 10.47
CA VAL A 160 -5.69 5.82 10.00
C VAL A 160 -5.00 6.64 11.10
N ASN A 161 -5.37 6.45 12.36
CA ASN A 161 -4.76 7.12 13.51
C ASN A 161 -3.69 6.22 14.13
N TYR A 162 -2.57 6.08 13.42
CA TYR A 162 -1.34 5.44 13.90
C TYR A 162 -0.14 6.17 13.27
N ASP A 163 1.05 6.06 13.86
CA ASP A 163 2.26 6.60 13.23
C ASP A 163 3.03 5.47 12.56
N ILE A 164 3.30 5.60 11.25
CA ILE A 164 4.09 4.61 10.51
C ILE A 164 5.54 4.52 11.03
N ARG A 165 6.02 5.58 11.71
CA ARG A 165 7.33 5.63 12.35
C ARG A 165 7.47 4.61 13.46
N ASP A 166 6.37 4.26 14.15
CA ASP A 166 6.38 3.22 15.18
C ASP A 166 6.72 1.84 14.59
N THR A 167 6.38 1.60 13.32
CA THR A 167 6.70 0.35 12.60
C THR A 167 8.15 0.32 12.09
N ILE A 168 8.66 1.46 11.59
CA ILE A 168 9.98 1.51 10.91
C ILE A 168 11.13 2.02 11.80
N GLY A 169 10.84 2.52 13.00
CA GLY A 169 11.82 2.84 14.04
C GLY A 169 12.70 4.06 13.73
N TRP A 170 12.09 5.21 13.50
CA TRP A 170 12.82 6.49 13.38
C TRP A 170 13.30 7.03 14.72
#